data_AF-A0A3D3F4K0-F1
#
_entry.id   AF-A0A3D3F4K0-F1
#
_cell.length_a   1.000
_cell.length_b   1.000
_cell.length_c   1.000
_cell.angle_alpha   90.00
_cell.angle_beta   90.00
_cell.angle_gamma   90.00
#
_symmetry.space_group_name_H-M   'P 1'
#
loop_
_entity.id
_entity.type
_entity.pdbx_description
1 polymer ?
#
loop_
_entity_poly.entity_id
_entity_poly.type
_entity_poly.pdbx_seq_one_letter_code
_entity_poly.pdbx_strand_id
1 'polypeptide(L)'
;MIRAVYLCILLFALFFTSLYASDFAFQENVRLIPEQDTYDLTHSHIVSLSEKVSGDSLIYIKDVDYAFDYKAGKLILLKHITSPVLSVSYLIIPPQLASQRSLYERIAITDSLDIVHRQSTRDWFSDSSRLDISGSKTFSL
;
A
#
# COMPACT_ATOMS: atom_id res chain seq x y z
N MET A 1 -40.68 -10.69 26.79
CA MET A 1 -39.36 -11.28 26.50
C MET A 1 -39.20 -11.69 25.03
N ILE A 2 -40.16 -12.40 24.43
CA ILE A 2 -40.11 -12.85 23.01
C ILE A 2 -39.88 -11.71 21.98
N ARG A 3 -40.46 -10.51 22.18
CA ARG A 3 -40.23 -9.36 21.28
C ARG A 3 -38.81 -8.81 21.31
N ALA A 4 -38.12 -8.89 22.46
CA ALA A 4 -36.75 -8.43 22.59
C ALA A 4 -35.77 -9.37 21.87
N VAL A 5 -36.07 -10.68 21.85
CA VAL A 5 -35.25 -11.68 21.15
C VAL A 5 -35.24 -11.43 19.64
N TYR A 6 -36.41 -11.16 19.03
CA TYR A 6 -36.47 -10.83 17.59
C TYR A 6 -35.74 -9.52 17.25
N LEU A 7 -35.81 -8.53 18.14
CA LEU A 7 -35.08 -7.27 17.97
C LEU A 7 -33.55 -7.48 18.05
N CYS A 8 -33.07 -8.31 18.98
CA CYS A 8 -31.65 -8.68 19.05
C CYS A 8 -31.19 -9.48 17.82
N ILE A 9 -32.00 -10.39 17.30
CA ILE A 9 -31.70 -11.15 16.08
C ILE A 9 -31.60 -10.21 14.87
N LEU A 10 -32.53 -9.24 14.75
CA LEU A 10 -32.52 -8.27 13.67
C LEU A 10 -31.31 -7.32 13.74
N LEU A 11 -30.96 -6.85 14.95
CA LEU A 11 -29.74 -6.06 15.17
C LEU A 11 -28.49 -6.87 14.80
N PHE A 12 -28.39 -8.13 15.26
CA PHE A 12 -27.29 -9.02 14.93
C PHE A 12 -27.16 -9.20 13.42
N ALA A 13 -28.25 -9.50 12.71
CA ALA A 13 -28.25 -9.67 11.26
C ALA A 13 -27.80 -8.40 10.51
N LEU A 14 -28.20 -7.21 10.98
CA LEU A 14 -27.78 -5.93 10.38
C LEU A 14 -26.30 -5.61 10.60
N PHE A 15 -25.65 -6.15 11.63
CA PHE A 15 -24.21 -5.96 11.84
C PHE A 15 -23.36 -6.72 10.81
N PHE A 16 -23.79 -7.90 10.35
CA PHE A 16 -22.99 -8.73 9.43
C PHE A 16 -23.11 -8.35 7.95
N THR A 17 -24.09 -7.53 7.56
CA THR A 17 -24.26 -7.13 6.14
C THR A 17 -23.21 -6.13 5.66
N SER A 18 -22.36 -5.60 6.55
CA SER A 18 -21.36 -4.58 6.23
C SER A 18 -19.92 -5.10 6.03
N LEU A 19 -19.71 -6.42 6.07
CA LEU A 19 -18.39 -7.02 5.85
C LEU A 19 -18.06 -7.11 4.36
N TYR A 20 -17.57 -6.01 3.79
CA TYR A 20 -16.94 -6.03 2.47
C TYR A 20 -15.43 -6.20 2.62
N ALA A 21 -14.91 -7.32 2.14
CA ALA A 21 -13.48 -7.46 1.89
C ALA A 21 -13.17 -6.77 0.55
N SER A 22 -12.31 -5.75 0.58
CA SER A 22 -11.79 -5.14 -0.64
C SER A 22 -10.80 -6.10 -1.31
N ASP A 23 -11.07 -6.48 -2.55
CA ASP A 23 -10.15 -7.27 -3.35
C ASP A 23 -9.04 -6.37 -3.89
N PHE A 24 -7.78 -6.72 -3.60
CA PHE A 24 -6.60 -6.03 -4.08
C PHE A 24 -5.75 -6.89 -5.02
N ALA A 25 -6.22 -8.11 -5.32
CA ALA A 25 -5.60 -9.00 -6.28
C ALA A 25 -6.28 -8.83 -7.63
N PHE A 26 -5.47 -8.54 -8.65
CA PHE A 26 -5.95 -8.30 -10.00
C PHE A 26 -5.29 -9.27 -10.96
N GLN A 27 -6.05 -9.63 -12.00
CA GLN A 27 -5.57 -10.39 -13.14
C GLN A 27 -6.09 -9.74 -14.41
N GLU A 28 -5.18 -9.46 -15.34
CA GLU A 28 -5.53 -8.88 -16.64
C GLU A 28 -4.80 -9.61 -17.76
N ASN A 29 -5.37 -9.54 -18.96
CA ASN A 29 -4.82 -10.16 -20.15
C ASN A 29 -4.31 -9.09 -21.10
N VAL A 30 -3.00 -9.05 -21.30
CA VAL A 30 -2.31 -8.12 -22.18
C VAL A 30 -2.12 -8.79 -23.53
N ARG A 31 -2.67 -8.19 -24.59
CA ARG A 31 -2.46 -8.67 -25.97
C ARG A 31 -1.17 -8.09 -26.51
N LEU A 32 -0.27 -8.95 -26.99
CA LEU A 32 1.01 -8.51 -27.53
C LEU A 32 0.81 -8.01 -28.97
N ILE A 33 1.41 -6.86 -29.25
CA ILE A 33 1.44 -6.23 -30.57
C ILE A 33 2.87 -6.35 -31.11
N PRO A 34 3.05 -6.78 -32.37
CA PRO A 34 4.38 -6.79 -32.98
C PRO A 34 5.05 -5.42 -32.90
N GLU A 35 6.36 -5.39 -32.62
CA GLU A 35 7.17 -4.16 -32.48
C GLU A 35 6.84 -3.28 -31.26
N GLN A 36 5.97 -3.75 -30.35
CA GLN A 36 5.71 -3.09 -29.08
C GLN A 36 6.31 -3.88 -27.92
N ASP A 37 7.22 -3.24 -27.19
CA ASP A 37 7.88 -3.84 -26.03
C ASP A 37 7.28 -3.37 -24.69
N THR A 38 6.59 -2.22 -24.67
CA THR A 38 6.03 -1.65 -23.43
C THR A 38 4.51 -1.69 -23.46
N TYR A 39 3.91 -2.23 -22.39
CA TYR A 39 2.48 -2.38 -22.21
C TYR A 39 2.04 -1.71 -20.92
N ASP A 40 1.05 -0.83 -21.03
CA ASP A 40 0.42 -0.18 -19.89
C ASP A 40 -0.59 -1.14 -19.26
N LEU A 41 -0.49 -1.30 -17.95
CA LEU A 41 -1.42 -2.07 -17.13
C LEU A 41 -2.57 -1.17 -16.68
N THR A 42 -3.69 -1.78 -16.30
CA THR A 42 -4.87 -1.02 -15.85
C THR A 42 -4.57 -0.19 -14.59
N HIS A 43 -3.64 -0.63 -13.75
CA HIS A 43 -3.38 -0.04 -12.44
C HIS A 43 -1.92 0.39 -12.25
N SER A 44 -1.75 1.47 -11.48
CA SER A 44 -0.47 1.95 -10.97
C SER A 44 -0.32 1.62 -9.47
N HIS A 45 0.85 1.91 -8.90
CA HIS A 45 1.15 1.60 -7.49
C HIS A 45 0.99 0.12 -7.14
N ILE A 46 1.60 -0.73 -7.95
CA ILE A 46 1.62 -2.17 -7.78
C ILE A 46 2.63 -2.55 -6.69
N VAL A 47 2.32 -3.56 -5.89
CA VAL A 47 3.25 -4.10 -4.89
C VAL A 47 4.43 -4.73 -5.61
N SER A 48 5.64 -4.31 -5.28
CA SER A 48 6.85 -4.87 -5.90
C SER A 48 6.97 -6.37 -5.66
N LEU A 49 7.35 -7.12 -6.70
CA LEU A 49 7.51 -8.58 -6.67
C LEU A 49 6.21 -9.36 -6.41
N SER A 50 5.05 -8.71 -6.51
CA SER A 50 3.75 -9.39 -6.41
C SER A 50 3.24 -9.90 -7.76
N GLU A 51 3.94 -9.55 -8.84
CA GLU A 51 3.52 -9.87 -10.19
C GLU A 51 3.81 -11.32 -10.56
N LYS A 52 2.93 -11.89 -11.37
CA LYS A 52 3.13 -13.14 -12.06
C LYS A 52 2.66 -12.98 -13.49
N VAL A 53 3.61 -13.12 -14.41
CA VAL A 53 3.38 -13.05 -15.87
C VAL A 53 3.44 -14.46 -16.43
N SER A 54 2.39 -14.85 -17.14
CA SER A 54 2.30 -16.15 -17.79
C SER A 54 1.67 -16.01 -19.18
N GLY A 55 2.04 -16.89 -20.10
CA GLY A 55 1.49 -16.92 -21.46
C GLY A 55 1.34 -18.36 -21.88
N ASP A 56 0.15 -18.71 -22.36
CA ASP A 56 -0.28 -20.07 -22.67
C ASP A 56 -0.03 -21.06 -21.52
N SER A 57 1.15 -21.69 -21.48
CA SER A 57 1.58 -22.66 -20.46
C SER A 57 2.94 -22.33 -19.84
N LEU A 58 3.55 -21.21 -20.21
CA LEU A 58 4.86 -20.78 -19.73
C LEU A 58 4.71 -19.66 -18.69
N ILE A 59 5.52 -19.73 -17.65
CA ILE A 59 5.69 -18.65 -16.68
C ILE A 59 6.96 -17.91 -17.04
N TYR A 60 6.86 -16.59 -17.17
CA TYR A 60 7.99 -15.74 -17.51
C TYR A 60 8.71 -15.26 -16.25
N ILE A 61 10.02 -15.07 -16.37
CA ILE A 61 10.89 -14.68 -15.26
C ILE A 61 11.21 -13.18 -15.35
N LYS A 62 11.01 -12.49 -14.23
CA LYS A 62 11.34 -11.07 -14.08
C LYS A 62 12.85 -10.85 -14.27
N ASP A 63 13.21 -9.74 -14.90
CA ASP A 63 14.57 -9.30 -15.22
C ASP A 63 15.32 -10.20 -16.22
N VAL A 64 14.65 -11.23 -16.76
CA VAL A 64 15.16 -12.11 -17.82
C VAL A 64 14.27 -12.00 -19.05
N ASP A 65 12.97 -12.16 -18.86
CA ASP A 65 11.98 -12.18 -19.95
C ASP A 65 11.25 -10.85 -20.06
N TYR A 66 11.01 -10.21 -18.91
CA TYR A 66 10.34 -8.92 -18.80
C TYR A 66 10.90 -8.11 -17.63
N ALA A 67 10.78 -6.79 -17.71
CA ALA A 67 10.93 -5.85 -16.61
C ALA A 67 9.56 -5.26 -16.26
N PHE A 68 9.43 -4.74 -15.04
CA PHE A 68 8.16 -4.26 -14.52
C PHE A 68 8.34 -2.93 -13.79
N ASP A 69 7.66 -1.87 -14.23
CA ASP A 69 7.56 -0.61 -13.51
C ASP A 69 6.34 -0.63 -12.59
N TYR A 70 6.58 -0.93 -11.31
CA TYR A 70 5.54 -1.00 -10.30
C TYR A 70 4.87 0.33 -9.99
N LYS A 71 5.58 1.45 -10.20
CA LYS A 71 5.04 2.78 -9.89
C LYS A 71 4.09 3.21 -11.00
N ALA A 72 4.54 3.11 -12.24
CA ALA A 72 3.77 3.53 -13.41
C ALA A 72 2.74 2.47 -13.85
N GLY A 73 2.90 1.20 -13.46
CA GLY A 73 2.06 0.12 -13.94
C GLY A 73 2.41 -0.28 -15.37
N LYS A 74 3.69 -0.50 -15.67
CA LYS A 74 4.14 -0.87 -17.02
C LYS A 74 4.84 -2.22 -17.03
N LEU A 75 4.47 -3.05 -17.99
CA LEU A 75 5.19 -4.28 -18.33
C LEU A 75 6.09 -4.00 -19.54
N ILE A 76 7.38 -4.31 -19.42
CA ILE A 76 8.38 -4.08 -20.47
C ILE A 76 8.95 -5.44 -20.87
N LEU A 77 8.81 -5.84 -22.12
CA LEU A 77 9.37 -7.09 -22.63
C LEU A 77 10.86 -6.89 -22.91
N LEU A 78 11.70 -7.79 -22.37
CA LEU A 78 13.14 -7.77 -22.60
C LEU A 78 13.55 -8.67 -23.78
N LYS A 79 12.67 -9.61 -24.13
CA LYS A 79 12.84 -10.53 -25.25
C LYS A 79 11.53 -10.72 -25.99
N HIS A 80 11.61 -11.17 -27.23
CA HIS A 80 10.44 -11.54 -28.00
C HIS A 80 9.73 -12.74 -27.35
N ILE A 81 8.43 -12.59 -27.09
CA ILE A 81 7.57 -13.63 -26.54
C ILE A 81 6.68 -14.19 -27.66
N THR A 82 6.67 -15.51 -27.80
CA THR A 82 5.88 -16.20 -28.83
C THR A 82 4.38 -16.21 -28.54
N SER A 83 3.98 -16.12 -27.27
CA SER A 83 2.57 -16.15 -26.88
C SER A 83 1.87 -14.85 -27.26
N PRO A 84 0.71 -14.88 -27.95
CA PRO A 84 0.02 -13.67 -28.38
C PRO A 84 -0.68 -12.92 -27.23
N VAL A 85 -0.92 -13.60 -26.10
CA VAL A 85 -1.62 -13.03 -24.94
C VAL A 85 -0.89 -13.41 -23.67
N LEU A 86 -0.56 -12.41 -22.86
CA LEU A 86 -0.01 -12.58 -21.53
C LEU A 86 -1.09 -12.40 -20.47
N SER A 87 -1.20 -13.34 -19.55
CA SER A 87 -1.94 -13.16 -18.31
C SER A 87 -1.01 -12.64 -17.23
N VAL A 88 -1.31 -11.44 -16.75
CA VAL A 88 -0.56 -10.73 -15.71
C VAL A 88 -1.43 -10.66 -14.48
N SER A 89 -0.94 -11.20 -13.37
CA SER A 89 -1.60 -11.07 -12.05
C SER A 89 -0.70 -10.30 -11.10
N TYR A 90 -1.27 -9.43 -10.27
CA TYR A 90 -0.52 -8.58 -9.34
C TYR A 90 -1.39 -8.07 -8.19
N LEU A 91 -0.74 -7.54 -7.15
CA LEU A 91 -1.38 -6.89 -6.01
C LEU A 91 -1.25 -5.36 -6.11
N ILE A 92 -2.30 -4.63 -5.79
CA ILE A 92 -2.29 -3.16 -5.78
C ILE A 92 -2.11 -2.64 -4.35
N ILE A 93 -1.34 -1.57 -4.21
CA ILE A 93 -1.24 -0.82 -2.95
C ILE A 93 -2.54 0.01 -2.77
N PRO A 94 -3.29 -0.19 -1.68
CA PRO A 94 -4.50 0.57 -1.42
C PRO A 94 -4.23 2.10 -1.49
N PRO A 95 -5.12 2.89 -2.11
CA PRO A 95 -4.88 4.32 -2.32
C PRO A 95 -4.69 5.10 -1.00
N GLN A 96 -5.27 4.61 0.10
CA GLN A 96 -5.11 5.18 1.45
C GLN A 96 -3.68 5.05 2.00
N LEU A 97 -2.89 4.12 1.45
CA LEU A 97 -1.48 3.89 1.79
C LEU A 97 -0.53 4.48 0.75
N ALA A 98 -0.97 4.62 -0.50
CA ALA A 98 -0.18 5.21 -1.57
C ALA A 98 0.08 6.72 -1.38
N SER A 99 -0.77 7.42 -0.61
CA SER A 99 -0.60 8.86 -0.35
C SER A 99 0.60 9.16 0.56
N GLN A 100 1.35 10.22 0.22
CA GLN A 100 2.51 10.66 0.99
C GLN A 100 2.07 11.17 2.37
N ARG A 101 2.39 10.40 3.43
CA ARG A 101 2.03 10.74 4.83
C ARG A 101 3.00 11.69 5.54
N SER A 102 3.92 12.32 4.82
CA SER A 102 4.97 13.13 5.42
C SER A 102 4.57 14.60 5.56
N LEU A 103 4.10 14.98 6.75
CA LEU A 103 4.03 16.37 7.19
C LEU A 103 5.35 16.73 7.89
N TYR A 104 6.43 16.84 7.11
CA TYR A 104 7.67 17.43 7.61
C TYR A 104 7.54 18.95 7.51
N GLU A 105 7.37 19.59 8.66
CA GLU A 105 7.49 21.04 8.77
C GLU A 105 8.96 21.36 9.07
N ARG A 106 9.60 22.15 8.21
CA ARG A 106 10.96 22.64 8.48
C ARG A 106 10.85 23.73 9.54
N ILE A 107 11.15 23.37 10.78
CA ILE A 107 11.26 24.34 11.87
C ILE A 107 12.57 25.11 11.66
N ALA A 108 12.50 26.44 11.61
CA ALA A 108 13.68 27.29 11.60
C ALA A 108 14.41 27.14 12.94
N ILE A 109 15.73 26.90 12.88
CA ILE A 109 16.57 26.88 14.09
C ILE A 109 16.54 28.30 14.66
N THR A 110 15.86 28.47 15.80
CA THR A 110 15.78 29.73 16.53
C THR A 110 16.42 29.54 17.89
N ASP A 111 17.18 30.54 18.34
CA ASP A 111 17.82 30.56 19.68
C ASP A 111 16.80 30.80 20.82
N SER A 112 15.51 30.90 20.49
CA SER A 112 14.44 31.04 21.48
C SER A 112 14.11 29.71 22.13
N LEU A 113 14.00 29.71 23.46
CA LEU A 113 13.62 28.56 24.30
C LEU A 113 12.12 28.22 24.19
N ASP A 114 11.40 28.84 23.25
CA ASP A 114 9.97 28.62 23.04
C ASP A 114 9.74 27.33 22.27
N ILE A 115 9.56 26.25 23.02
CA ILE A 115 9.24 24.93 22.48
C ILE A 115 7.77 24.95 22.09
N VAL A 116 7.48 25.02 20.78
CA VAL A 116 6.12 24.80 20.26
C VAL A 116 5.68 23.39 20.67
N HIS A 117 4.77 23.31 21.65
CA HIS A 117 4.20 22.03 22.08
C HIS A 117 3.30 21.51 20.95
N ARG A 118 3.82 20.57 20.17
CA ARG A 118 3.06 19.92 19.10
C ARG A 118 1.98 19.06 19.74
N GLN A 119 0.72 19.42 19.56
CA GLN A 119 -0.38 18.52 19.92
C GLN A 119 -0.31 17.30 19.00
N SER A 120 -0.03 16.12 19.58
CA SER A 120 -0.08 14.84 18.89
C SER A 120 -1.50 14.65 18.35
N THR A 121 -1.69 14.75 17.04
CA THR A 121 -2.97 14.44 16.39
C THR A 121 -3.12 12.94 16.18
N ARG A 122 -3.04 12.16 17.27
CA ARG A 122 -3.74 10.87 17.49
C ARG A 122 -3.26 10.23 18.79
N ASP A 123 -3.98 10.51 19.86
CA ASP A 123 -3.90 9.76 21.10
C ASP A 123 -5.14 8.88 21.21
N TRP A 124 -5.03 7.62 20.80
CA TRP A 124 -6.04 6.59 21.14
C TRP A 124 -5.60 5.70 22.30
N PHE A 125 -4.33 5.80 22.73
CA PHE A 125 -3.77 5.06 23.87
C PHE A 125 -2.57 5.80 24.49
N SER A 126 -2.72 7.05 24.95
CA SER A 126 -1.66 7.70 25.73
C SER A 126 -1.66 7.18 27.16
N ASP A 127 -1.00 6.05 27.34
CA ASP A 127 -0.67 5.51 28.65
C ASP A 127 0.32 6.46 29.34
N SER A 128 -0.04 6.92 30.54
CA SER A 128 0.55 8.01 31.31
C SER A 128 1.97 7.76 31.87
N SER A 129 2.86 7.14 31.10
CA SER A 129 4.24 6.92 31.51
C SER A 129 5.11 8.14 31.17
N ARG A 130 4.99 9.17 32.00
CA ARG A 130 5.89 10.33 31.96
C ARG A 130 7.27 9.90 32.46
N LEU A 131 8.20 9.69 31.53
CA LEU A 131 9.60 9.40 31.83
C LEU A 131 10.38 10.72 31.94
N ASP A 132 10.56 11.22 33.16
CA ASP A 132 11.38 12.41 33.41
C ASP A 132 12.88 12.02 33.41
N ILE A 133 13.57 12.26 32.29
CA ILE A 133 15.03 12.08 32.20
C ILE A 133 15.71 13.42 32.54
N SER A 134 16.32 13.51 33.73
CA SER A 134 17.25 14.59 34.05
C SER A 134 18.69 14.14 33.83
N GLY A 135 19.39 14.75 32.87
CA GLY A 135 20.82 14.55 32.68
C GLY A 135 21.59 15.81 33.05
N SER A 136 22.46 15.76 34.06
CA SER A 136 23.46 16.81 34.29
C SER A 136 24.64 16.58 33.33
N LYS A 137 24.84 17.48 32.38
CA LYS A 137 26.07 17.50 31.59
C LYS A 137 27.15 18.16 32.43
N THR A 138 27.99 17.37 33.09
CA THR A 138 29.18 17.87 33.78
C THR A 138 30.35 17.82 32.79
N PHE A 139 30.84 18.97 32.36
CA PHE A 139 32.11 19.07 31.64
C PHE A 139 33.20 19.36 32.69
N SER A 140 34.16 18.44 32.84
CA SER A 140 35.39 18.67 33.61
C SER A 140 36.45 19.30 32.71
N LEU A 141 37.11 20.36 33.20
CA LEU A 141 38.25 21.05 32.55
C LEU A 141 39.53 20.21 32.58
#